data_AF-A0A840V1S1-F1
#
_entry.id   AF-A0A840V1S1-F1
#
_cell.length_a   1.000
_cell.length_b   1.000
_cell.length_c   1.000
_cell.angle_alpha   90.00
_cell.angle_beta   90.00
_cell.angle_gamma   90.00
#
_symmetry.space_group_name_H-M   'P 1'
#
loop_
_entity.id
_entity.type
_entity.pdbx_description
1 polymer ?
#
loop_
_entity_poly.entity_id
_entity_poly.type
_entity_poly.pdbx_seq_one_letter_code
_entity_poly.pdbx_strand_id
1 'polypeptide(L)'
;MPMDDDDFDRDWADASAMVSPALLGVAAGLILGEVMHANARRGIAVALAGLGVAALLPKAVTGIVDKVNGPESRRGQQRRLRGIRDAGDGVDELLEESGIV
;
A
#
# COMPACT_ATOMS: atom_id res chain seq x y z
N MET A 1 -8.49 -27.37 -10.07
CA MET A 1 -8.81 -26.57 -11.26
C MET A 1 -7.47 -26.38 -11.97
N PRO A 2 -7.23 -27.01 -13.13
CA PRO A 2 -6.02 -26.77 -13.90
C PRO A 2 -6.01 -25.29 -14.32
N MET A 3 -4.88 -24.60 -14.16
CA MET A 3 -4.70 -23.27 -14.73
C MET A 3 -4.55 -23.42 -16.23
N ASP A 4 -5.31 -22.63 -16.99
CA ASP A 4 -5.20 -22.58 -18.44
C ASP A 4 -3.89 -21.86 -18.81
N ASP A 5 -3.22 -22.31 -19.87
CA ASP A 5 -1.91 -21.78 -20.28
C ASP A 5 -1.94 -20.26 -20.55
N ASP A 6 -3.10 -19.74 -21.00
CA ASP A 6 -3.35 -18.31 -21.22
C ASP A 6 -3.30 -17.48 -19.92
N ASP A 7 -3.71 -18.05 -18.79
CA ASP A 7 -3.69 -17.37 -17.49
C ASP A 7 -2.26 -17.34 -16.92
N PHE A 8 -1.48 -18.40 -17.18
CA PHE A 8 -0.06 -18.45 -16.79
C PHE A 8 0.77 -17.40 -17.53
N ASP A 9 0.58 -17.27 -18.85
CA ASP A 9 1.30 -16.27 -19.65
C ASP A 9 0.98 -14.84 -19.23
N ARG A 10 -0.28 -14.59 -18.84
CA ARG A 10 -0.73 -13.27 -18.39
C ARG A 10 -0.18 -12.91 -17.01
N ASP A 11 -0.19 -13.85 -16.07
CA ASP A 11 0.40 -13.67 -14.73
C ASP A 11 1.92 -13.45 -14.81
N TRP A 12 2.61 -14.16 -15.70
CA TRP A 12 4.03 -13.96 -15.96
C TRP A 12 4.33 -12.58 -16.59
N ALA A 13 3.51 -12.14 -17.54
CA ALA A 13 3.62 -10.81 -18.14
C ALA A 13 3.42 -9.71 -17.09
N ASP A 14 2.40 -9.84 -16.23
CA ASP A 14 2.12 -8.87 -15.17
C ASP A 14 3.23 -8.84 -14.11
N ALA A 15 3.71 -10.01 -13.67
CA ALA A 15 4.80 -10.12 -12.72
C ALA A 15 6.10 -9.50 -13.28
N SER A 16 6.42 -9.76 -14.54
CA SER A 16 7.60 -9.20 -15.19
C SER A 16 7.49 -7.69 -15.42
N ALA A 17 6.31 -7.18 -15.77
CA ALA A 17 6.04 -5.75 -15.91
C ALA A 17 6.22 -5.00 -14.57
N MET A 18 5.84 -5.64 -13.46
CA MET A 18 6.04 -5.07 -12.12
C MET A 18 7.52 -5.02 -11.69
N VAL A 19 8.30 -6.04 -12.04
CA VAL A 19 9.70 -6.19 -11.58
C VAL A 19 10.71 -5.54 -12.53
N SER A 20 10.35 -5.37 -13.81
CA SER A 20 11.17 -4.76 -14.87
C SER A 20 11.85 -3.44 -14.46
N PRO A 21 11.12 -2.43 -13.92
CA PRO A 21 11.73 -1.14 -13.57
C PRO A 21 12.73 -1.25 -12.42
N ALA A 22 12.49 -2.15 -11.47
CA ALA A 22 13.39 -2.39 -10.36
C ALA A 22 14.69 -3.05 -10.83
N LEU A 23 14.60 -4.05 -11.71
CA LEU A 23 15.77 -4.69 -12.31
C LEU A 23 16.60 -3.71 -13.15
N LEU A 24 15.94 -2.86 -13.93
CA LEU A 24 16.60 -1.79 -14.68
C LEU A 24 17.32 -0.81 -13.75
N GLY A 25 16.68 -0.39 -12.66
CA GLY A 25 17.30 0.47 -11.65
C GLY A 25 18.52 -0.18 -10.98
N VAL A 26 18.44 -1.48 -10.66
CA VAL A 26 19.56 -2.24 -10.09
C VAL A 26 20.72 -2.33 -11.09
N ALA A 27 20.45 -2.66 -12.34
CA ALA A 27 21.48 -2.74 -13.38
C ALA A 27 22.14 -1.37 -13.61
N ALA A 28 21.35 -0.29 -13.70
CA ALA A 28 21.86 1.06 -13.82
C ALA A 28 22.73 1.45 -12.61
N GLY A 29 22.32 1.07 -11.40
CA GLY A 29 23.09 1.30 -10.17
C GLY A 29 24.41 0.53 -10.12
N LEU A 30 24.44 -0.72 -10.60
CA LEU A 30 25.66 -1.53 -10.66
C LEU A 30 26.66 -0.94 -11.65
N ILE A 31 26.21 -0.58 -12.86
CA ILE A 31 27.04 0.08 -13.87
C ILE A 31 27.58 1.40 -13.32
N LEU A 32 26.73 2.26 -12.77
CA LEU A 32 27.13 3.53 -12.17
C LEU A 32 28.12 3.35 -11.00
N GLY A 33 27.96 2.29 -10.22
CA GLY A 33 28.86 1.95 -9.12
C GLY A 33 30.26 1.53 -9.57
N GLU A 34 30.37 0.95 -10.77
CA GLU A 34 31.64 0.49 -11.34
C GLU A 34 32.44 1.60 -12.03
N VAL A 35 31.76 2.57 -12.65
CA VAL A 35 32.42 3.78 -13.21
C VAL A 35 32.84 4.81 -12.14
N MET A 36 32.41 4.65 -10.89
CA MET A 36 32.73 5.59 -9.82
C MET A 36 34.08 5.34 -9.14
N HIS A 37 34.87 6.42 -8.96
CA HIS A 37 36.05 6.40 -8.10
C HIS A 37 35.68 5.98 -6.67
N ALA A 38 36.59 5.25 -6.01
CA ALA A 38 36.40 4.68 -4.68
C ALA A 38 35.92 5.69 -3.62
N ASN A 39 36.31 6.96 -3.74
CA ASN A 39 35.90 8.02 -2.82
C ASN A 39 34.45 8.50 -3.06
N ALA A 40 33.98 8.49 -4.32
CA ALA A 40 32.62 8.88 -4.67
C ALA A 40 31.61 7.74 -4.43
N ARG A 41 32.07 6.48 -4.54
CA ARG A 41 31.26 5.27 -4.31
C ARG A 41 30.58 5.25 -2.94
N ARG A 42 31.30 5.65 -1.88
CA ARG A 42 30.76 5.69 -0.51
C ARG A 42 29.65 6.71 -0.34
N GLY A 43 29.84 7.93 -0.85
CA GLY A 43 28.84 9.00 -0.73
C GLY A 43 27.55 8.66 -1.48
N ILE A 44 27.67 8.17 -2.72
CA ILE A 44 26.52 7.81 -3.53
C ILE A 44 25.81 6.56 -3.00
N ALA A 45 26.54 5.54 -2.52
CA ALA A 45 25.92 4.35 -1.93
C ALA A 45 25.07 4.71 -0.70
N VAL A 46 25.58 5.58 0.18
CA VAL A 46 24.82 6.04 1.36
C VAL A 46 23.61 6.87 0.95
N ALA A 47 23.75 7.76 -0.03
CA ALA A 47 22.63 8.57 -0.51
C ALA A 47 21.54 7.71 -1.17
N LEU A 48 21.90 6.75 -2.02
CA LEU A 48 20.95 5.83 -2.65
C LEU A 48 20.29 4.89 -1.65
N ALA A 49 21.04 4.37 -0.67
CA ALA A 49 20.46 3.59 0.42
C ALA A 49 19.47 4.41 1.24
N GLY A 50 19.84 5.66 1.58
CA GLY A 50 18.96 6.59 2.27
C GLY A 50 17.70 6.92 1.47
N LEU A 51 17.84 7.17 0.17
CA LEU A 51 16.72 7.44 -0.73
C LEU A 51 15.78 6.23 -0.85
N GLY A 52 16.33 5.01 -0.95
CA GLY A 52 15.56 3.78 -1.00
C GLY A 52 14.75 3.55 0.29
N VAL A 53 15.36 3.77 1.45
CA VAL A 53 14.67 3.72 2.75
C VAL A 53 13.60 4.81 2.83
N ALA A 54 13.92 6.04 2.40
CA ALA A 54 12.99 7.16 2.41
C ALA A 54 11.76 6.91 1.51
N ALA A 55 11.95 6.28 0.34
CA ALA A 55 10.87 5.94 -0.57
C ALA A 55 9.87 4.93 0.03
N LEU A 56 10.30 4.10 0.99
CA LEU A 56 9.42 3.16 1.69
C LEU A 56 8.65 3.80 2.85
N LEU A 57 9.04 5.00 3.32
CA LEU A 57 8.44 5.65 4.47
C LEU A 57 6.91 5.88 4.32
N PRO A 58 6.37 6.37 3.19
CA PRO A 58 4.94 6.62 3.08
C PRO A 58 4.11 5.33 3.30
N LYS A 59 4.55 4.22 2.69
CA LYS A 59 3.87 2.92 2.84
C LYS A 59 3.96 2.38 4.27
N ALA A 60 5.12 2.50 4.90
CA ALA A 60 5.31 2.09 6.29
C ALA A 60 4.44 2.92 7.25
N VAL A 61 4.41 4.24 7.08
CA VAL A 61 3.59 5.15 7.90
C VAL A 61 2.11 4.86 7.71
N THR A 62 1.62 4.71 6.47
CA THR A 62 0.22 4.38 6.21
C THR A 62 -0.16 3.04 6.84
N GLY A 63 0.67 2.00 6.73
CA GLY A 63 0.41 0.71 7.37
C GLY A 63 0.34 0.79 8.90
N ILE A 64 1.19 1.60 9.54
CA ILE A 64 1.15 1.83 10.99
C ILE A 64 -0.09 2.64 11.37
N VAL A 65 -0.40 3.71 10.64
CA VAL A 65 -1.58 4.56 10.87
C VAL A 65 -2.85 3.74 10.72
N ASP A 66 -2.96 2.92 9.68
CA ASP A 66 -4.11 2.04 9.46
C ASP A 66 -4.16 0.94 10.53
N LYS A 67 -3.03 0.48 11.07
CA LYS A 67 -3.05 -0.48 12.19
C LYS A 67 -3.55 0.15 13.49
N VAL A 68 -3.18 1.41 13.76
CA VAL A 68 -3.50 2.10 15.02
C VAL A 68 -4.87 2.79 14.99
N ASN A 69 -5.23 3.38 13.85
CA ASN A 69 -6.48 4.13 13.64
C ASN A 69 -7.50 3.35 12.80
N GLY A 70 -7.15 2.17 12.30
CA GLY A 70 -8.04 1.36 11.48
C GLY A 70 -9.23 0.81 12.25
N PRO A 71 -10.14 0.15 11.54
CA PRO A 71 -11.48 -0.09 12.03
C PRO A 71 -11.58 -1.28 13.00
N GLU A 72 -10.45 -1.99 13.23
CA GLU A 72 -10.24 -2.92 14.35
C GLU A 72 -9.77 -2.21 15.64
N SER A 73 -9.28 -0.97 15.55
CA SER A 73 -8.88 -0.19 16.73
C SER A 73 -10.10 0.12 17.61
N ARG A 74 -9.90 0.23 18.93
CA ARG A 74 -10.97 0.58 19.90
C ARG A 74 -11.75 1.85 19.50
N ARG A 75 -11.08 2.83 18.88
CA ARG A 75 -11.71 4.07 18.39
C ARG A 75 -12.51 3.84 17.10
N GLY A 76 -12.02 2.99 16.19
CA GLY A 76 -12.74 2.61 14.97
C GLY A 76 -14.02 1.82 15.25
N GLN A 77 -13.98 0.91 16.23
CA GLN A 77 -15.17 0.16 16.66
C GLN A 77 -16.25 1.08 17.27
N GLN A 78 -15.86 2.05 18.10
CA GLN A 78 -16.81 3.02 18.67
C GLN A 78 -17.45 3.91 17.59
N ARG A 79 -16.71 4.32 16.55
CA ARG A 79 -17.30 5.06 15.41
C ARG A 79 -18.29 4.21 14.61
N ARG A 80 -18.00 2.92 14.40
CA ARG A 80 -18.94 2.00 13.72
C ARG A 80 -20.23 1.77 14.53
N LEU A 81 -20.11 1.55 15.84
CA LEU A 81 -21.28 1.39 16.70
C LEU A 81 -22.14 2.67 16.75
N ARG A 82 -21.53 3.86 16.75
CA ARG A 82 -22.27 5.13 16.63
C ARG A 82 -22.95 5.26 15.27
N GLY A 83 -22.26 4.94 14.17
CA GLY A 83 -22.87 4.97 12.83
C GLY A 83 -24.06 4.02 12.68
N ILE A 84 -24.00 2.83 13.29
CA ILE A 84 -25.15 1.88 13.30
C ILE A 84 -26.29 2.44 14.15
N ARG A 85 -25.99 3.10 15.27
CA ARG A 85 -27.00 3.71 16.14
C ARG A 85 -27.68 4.90 15.47
N ASP A 86 -26.91 5.83 14.92
CA ASP A 86 -27.44 7.00 14.22
C ASP A 86 -28.21 6.61 12.95
N ALA A 87 -27.77 5.55 12.24
CA ALA A 87 -28.52 5.00 11.10
C ALA A 87 -29.81 4.30 11.53
N GLY A 88 -29.83 3.67 12.72
CA GLY A 88 -31.04 3.11 13.31
C GLY A 88 -32.06 4.19 13.68
N ASP A 89 -31.61 5.24 14.36
CA ASP A 89 -32.47 6.38 14.76
C ASP A 89 -33.06 7.09 13.52
N GLY A 90 -32.27 7.26 12.45
CA GLY A 90 -32.78 7.83 11.19
C GLY A 90 -33.73 6.90 10.42
N VAL A 91 -33.65 5.58 10.63
CA VAL A 91 -34.63 4.63 10.06
C VAL A 91 -35.94 4.67 10.85
N ASP A 92 -35.89 4.78 12.18
CA ASP A 92 -37.08 4.96 13.02
C ASP A 92 -37.82 6.27 12.68
N GLU A 93 -37.10 7.37 12.48
CA GLU A 93 -37.69 8.66 12.08
C GLU A 93 -38.39 8.58 10.70
N LEU A 94 -37.81 7.85 9.75
CA LEU A 94 -38.43 7.60 8.43
C LEU A 94 -39.65 6.67 8.50
N LEU A 95 -39.66 5.73 9.45
CA LEU A 95 -40.80 4.83 9.68
C LEU A 95 -41.96 5.56 10.38
N GLU A 96 -41.67 6.49 11.30
CA GLU A 96 -42.66 7.40 11.89
C GLU A 96 -43.23 8.37 10.84
N GLU A 97 -42.39 8.95 9.97
CA GLU A 97 -42.85 9.88 8.92
C GLU A 97 -43.68 9.18 7.82
N SER A 98 -43.40 7.89 7.55
CA SER A 98 -44.15 7.09 6.57
C SER A 98 -45.41 6.40 7.12
N GLY A 99 -45.69 6.55 8.42
CA GLY A 99 -46.93 6.05 9.06
C GLY A 99 -47.05 4.53 9.07
N ILE A 100 -45.93 3.80 9.12
CA ILE A 100 -45.88 2.33 9.10
C ILE A 100 -45.89 1.74 10.53
N VAL A 101 -45.80 2.56 11.58
CA VAL A 101 -45.98 2.17 12.99
C VAL A 101 -46.94 3.13 13.69
#